data_AF-A0A7X8HSQ4-F1
#
_entry.id   AF-A0A7X8HSQ4-F1
#
_cell.length_a   1.000
_cell.length_b   1.000
_cell.length_c   1.000
_cell.angle_alpha   90.00
_cell.angle_beta   90.00
_cell.angle_gamma   90.00
#
_symmetry.space_group_name_H-M   'P 1'
#
loop_
_entity.id
_entity.type
_entity.pdbx_description
1 polymer ?
#
loop_
_entity_poly.entity_id
_entity_poly.type
_entity_poly.pdbx_seq_one_letter_code
_entity_poly.pdbx_strand_id
1 'polypeptide(L)'
;MEKLRSDKLWLGVLIGTLIPAILFGILYSLSHYLAPEGRDYIVKLPTLLLISIFSNLFSLRYYLVKLKYDRTGRGILLVTFIFAILYFVLYLKMI
;
A
#
# COMPACT_ATOMS: atom_id res chain seq x y z
N MET A 1 13.20 31.09 1.78
CA MET A 1 13.29 30.04 0.74
C MET A 1 12.01 29.23 0.75
N GLU A 2 10.92 29.89 0.36
CA GLU A 2 9.54 29.43 0.48
C GLU A 2 9.07 28.69 -0.78
N LYS A 3 8.20 27.70 -0.57
CA LYS A 3 7.09 27.33 -1.48
C LYS A 3 7.39 26.69 -2.85
N LEU A 4 8.38 25.81 -2.93
CA LEU A 4 8.41 24.75 -3.97
C LEU A 4 8.18 23.34 -3.40
N ARG A 5 7.58 23.24 -2.21
CA ARG A 5 7.13 21.96 -1.66
C ARG A 5 5.76 21.63 -2.25
N SER A 6 5.72 20.66 -3.14
CA SER A 6 4.49 20.04 -3.66
C SER A 6 3.80 19.24 -2.54
N ASP A 7 3.40 19.90 -1.47
CA ASP A 7 2.64 19.32 -0.37
C ASP A 7 1.17 19.27 -0.78
N LYS A 8 0.87 18.37 -1.70
CA LYS A 8 -0.47 18.15 -2.24
C LYS A 8 -0.97 16.82 -1.70
N LEU A 9 -2.14 16.85 -1.08
CA LEU A 9 -2.82 15.66 -0.56
C LEU A 9 -2.98 14.58 -1.65
N TRP A 10 -3.24 15.01 -2.89
CA TRP A 10 -3.32 14.14 -4.06
C TRP A 10 -2.03 13.36 -4.35
N LEU A 11 -0.85 13.95 -4.12
CA LEU A 11 0.41 13.22 -4.28
C LEU A 11 0.51 12.10 -3.24
N GLY A 12 0.04 12.35 -2.02
CA GLY A 12 -0.05 11.33 -0.98
C GLY A 12 -0.96 10.19 -1.37
N VAL A 13 -2.13 10.50 -1.94
CA VAL A 13 -3.09 9.50 -2.45
C VAL A 13 -2.47 8.67 -3.57
N LEU A 14 -1.80 9.34 -4.52
CA LEU A 14 -1.14 8.67 -5.64
C LEU A 14 -0.06 7.73 -5.12
N ILE A 15 0.87 8.20 -4.29
CA ILE A 15 1.97 7.40 -3.73
C ILE A 15 1.44 6.25 -2.88
N GLY A 16 0.46 6.53 -2.02
CA GLY A 16 -0.18 5.53 -1.15
C GLY A 16 -0.97 4.47 -1.91
N THR A 17 -1.26 4.67 -3.20
CA THR A 17 -1.89 3.69 -4.09
C THR A 17 -0.87 2.97 -4.96
N LEU A 18 0.07 3.72 -5.55
CA LEU A 18 1.05 3.21 -6.51
C LEU A 18 2.02 2.23 -5.86
N ILE A 19 2.53 2.55 -4.67
CA ILE A 19 3.50 1.70 -3.96
C ILE A 19 2.91 0.32 -3.63
N PRO A 20 1.75 0.20 -2.95
CA PRO A 20 1.17 -1.11 -2.66
C PRO A 20 0.73 -1.84 -3.93
N ALA A 21 0.26 -1.14 -4.97
CA ALA A 21 -0.10 -1.76 -6.24
C ALA A 21 1.10 -2.37 -6.96
N ILE A 22 2.23 -1.65 -7.04
CA ILE A 22 3.48 -2.18 -7.61
C ILE A 22 3.96 -3.38 -6.80
N LEU A 23 3.99 -3.26 -5.46
CA LEU A 23 4.48 -4.34 -4.60
C LEU A 23 3.59 -5.59 -4.71
N PHE A 24 2.28 -5.40 -4.78
CA PHE A 24 1.33 -6.49 -4.99
C PHE A 24 1.57 -7.19 -6.33
N GLY A 25 1.73 -6.44 -7.42
CA GLY A 25 2.02 -7.02 -8.74
C GLY A 25 3.32 -7.84 -8.74
N ILE A 26 4.38 -7.33 -8.11
CA ILE A 26 5.65 -8.05 -7.95
C ILE A 26 5.45 -9.34 -7.15
N LEU A 27 4.85 -9.26 -5.96
CA LEU A 27 4.67 -10.43 -5.09
C LEU A 27 3.72 -11.47 -5.70
N TYR A 28 2.67 -11.03 -6.40
CA TYR A 28 1.74 -11.92 -7.10
C TYR A 28 2.45 -12.66 -8.23
N SER A 29 3.22 -11.94 -9.05
CA SER A 29 3.98 -12.54 -10.15
C SER A 29 5.02 -13.52 -9.61
N LEU A 30 5.74 -13.14 -8.56
CA LEU A 30 6.72 -13.99 -7.91
C LEU A 30 6.08 -15.24 -7.31
N SER A 31 4.93 -15.11 -6.65
CA SER A 31 4.17 -16.25 -6.14
C SER A 31 3.68 -17.17 -7.25
N HIS A 32 3.37 -16.64 -8.43
CA HIS A 32 2.94 -17.43 -9.57
C HIS A 32 4.13 -18.20 -10.20
N TYR A 33 5.27 -17.54 -10.39
CA TYR A 33 6.48 -18.19 -10.94
C TYR A 33 7.08 -19.24 -10.01
N LEU A 34 6.99 -19.04 -8.70
CA LEU A 34 7.54 -19.98 -7.71
C LEU A 34 6.60 -21.14 -7.38
N ALA A 35 5.30 -21.03 -7.69
CA ALA A 35 4.34 -22.10 -7.45
C ALA A 35 4.53 -23.20 -8.51
N PRO A 36 4.95 -24.43 -8.13
CA PRO A 36 4.99 -25.55 -9.06
C PRO A 36 3.57 -25.89 -9.51
N GLU A 37 3.42 -26.30 -10.78
CA GLU A 37 2.11 -26.64 -11.34
C GLU A 37 1.34 -27.62 -10.44
N GLY A 38 0.13 -27.21 -10.01
CA GLY A 38 -0.78 -28.06 -9.22
C GLY A 38 -0.78 -27.86 -7.70
N ARG A 39 -0.07 -26.86 -7.14
CA ARG A 39 -0.23 -26.46 -5.73
C ARG A 39 -0.88 -25.09 -5.56
N ASP A 40 -1.64 -24.95 -4.47
CA ASP A 40 -2.12 -23.65 -3.99
C ASP A 40 -0.94 -22.67 -3.86
N TYR A 41 -1.18 -21.40 -4.22
CA TYR A 41 -0.22 -20.31 -4.11
C TYR A 41 0.60 -20.39 -2.81
N ILE A 42 1.93 -20.22 -2.90
CA ILE A 42 2.83 -20.22 -1.72
C ILE A 42 2.34 -19.25 -0.65
N VAL A 43 1.77 -18.11 -1.08
CA VAL A 43 1.16 -17.12 -0.20
C VAL A 43 -0.28 -16.88 -0.64
N LYS A 44 -1.22 -16.97 0.31
CA LYS A 44 -2.63 -16.69 0.04
C LYS A 44 -2.81 -15.23 -0.38
N LEU A 45 -3.73 -14.98 -1.31
CA LEU A 45 -4.11 -13.64 -1.79
C LEU A 45 -4.35 -12.58 -0.68
N PRO A 46 -5.06 -12.89 0.43
CA PRO A 46 -5.29 -11.92 1.50
C PRO A 46 -3.99 -11.50 2.19
N THR A 47 -3.06 -12.45 2.38
CA THR A 47 -1.75 -12.18 2.98
C THR A 47 -0.90 -11.30 2.06
N LEU A 48 -0.94 -11.53 0.75
CA LEU A 48 -0.27 -10.68 -0.24
C LEU A 48 -0.81 -9.23 -0.19
N LEU A 49 -2.13 -9.07 -0.16
CA LEU A 49 -2.77 -7.75 -0.03
C LEU A 49 -2.33 -7.03 1.25
N LEU A 50 -2.33 -7.72 2.39
CA LEU A 50 -1.95 -7.12 3.66
C LEU A 50 -0.48 -6.67 3.67
N ILE A 51 0.44 -7.48 3.13
CA ILE A 51 1.87 -7.15 3.01
C ILE A 51 2.05 -5.92 2.11
N SER A 52 1.32 -5.88 0.99
CA SER A 52 1.37 -4.73 0.08
C SER A 52 0.88 -3.45 0.75
N ILE A 53 -0.25 -3.48 1.45
CA ILE A 53 -0.78 -2.33 2.20
C ILE A 53 0.22 -1.88 3.28
N PHE A 54 0.85 -2.84 3.98
CA PHE A 54 1.84 -2.53 5.02
C PHE A 54 3.06 -1.75 4.49
N SER A 55 3.40 -1.90 3.20
CA SER A 55 4.46 -1.12 2.56
C SER A 55 4.24 0.40 2.65
N ASN A 56 2.99 0.86 2.70
CA ASN A 56 2.67 2.27 2.89
C ASN A 56 3.22 2.85 4.19
N LEU A 57 3.48 2.03 5.22
CA LEU A 57 4.07 2.49 6.48
C LEU A 57 5.48 3.06 6.27
N PHE A 58 6.26 2.48 5.35
CA PHE A 58 7.59 2.97 4.99
C PHE A 58 7.51 4.30 4.26
N SER A 59 6.59 4.40 3.29
CA SER A 59 6.30 5.64 2.56
C SER A 59 5.84 6.73 3.52
N LEU A 60 4.94 6.41 4.44
CA LEU A 60 4.44 7.32 5.46
C LEU A 60 5.58 7.88 6.31
N ARG A 61 6.45 7.00 6.83
CA ARG A 61 7.60 7.41 7.63
C ARG A 61 8.53 8.34 6.85
N TYR A 62 8.80 8.03 5.58
CA TYR A 62 9.64 8.86 4.74
C TYR A 62 9.04 10.27 4.49
N TYR A 63 7.76 10.33 4.11
CA TYR A 63 7.11 11.60 3.75
C TYR A 63 6.75 12.47 4.98
N LEU A 64 6.29 11.87 6.09
CA LEU A 64 5.99 12.61 7.32
C LEU A 64 7.24 12.97 8.12
N VAL A 65 8.13 12.01 8.37
CA VAL A 65 9.23 12.21 9.34
C VAL A 65 10.43 12.88 8.68
N LYS A 66 10.82 12.46 7.46
CA LYS A 66 12.02 12.97 6.79
C LYS A 66 11.74 14.24 5.99
N LEU A 67 10.69 14.23 5.16
CA LEU A 67 10.35 15.36 4.29
C LEU A 67 9.49 16.44 4.98
N LYS A 68 8.83 16.09 6.10
CA LYS A 68 7.87 16.96 6.80
C LYS A 68 6.75 17.45 5.86
N TYR A 69 6.27 16.58 4.97
CA TYR A 69 5.15 16.87 4.07
C TYR A 69 3.87 16.36 4.73
N ASP A 70 3.25 17.24 5.52
CA ASP A 70 2.09 16.90 6.35
C ASP A 70 0.87 16.52 5.49
N ARG A 71 0.56 17.27 4.42
CA ARG A 71 -0.61 16.97 3.57
C ARG A 71 -0.39 15.70 2.74
N THR A 72 0.80 15.51 2.17
CA THR A 72 1.13 14.26 1.45
C THR A 72 1.10 13.06 2.39
N GLY A 73 1.65 13.19 3.59
CA GLY A 73 1.61 12.14 4.62
C GLY A 73 0.18 11.76 5.01
N ARG A 74 -0.69 12.75 5.24
CA ARG A 74 -2.12 12.52 5.49
C ARG A 74 -2.83 11.83 4.31
N GLY A 75 -2.47 12.15 3.07
CA GLY A 75 -2.99 11.47 1.88
C GLY A 75 -2.64 9.98 1.83
N ILE A 76 -1.38 9.63 2.13
CA ILE A 76 -0.93 8.23 2.23
C ILE A 76 -1.69 7.50 3.35
N LEU A 77 -1.83 8.15 4.51
CA LEU A 77 -2.57 7.61 5.67
C LEU A 77 -4.03 7.33 5.33
N LEU A 78 -4.69 8.27 4.64
CA LEU A 78 -6.09 8.16 4.22
C LEU A 78 -6.28 6.94 3.30
N VAL A 79 -5.44 6.80 2.27
CA VAL A 79 -5.51 5.63 1.37
C VAL A 79 -5.23 4.32 2.10
N THR A 80 -4.28 4.32 3.03
CA THR A 80 -3.96 3.13 3.84
C THR A 80 -5.16 2.71 4.69
N PHE A 81 -5.87 3.66 5.28
CA PHE A 81 -7.12 3.39 6.01
C PHE A 81 -8.22 2.85 5.10
N ILE A 82 -8.42 3.43 3.91
CA ILE A 82 -9.39 2.92 2.92
C ILE A 82 -9.06 1.47 2.56
N PHE A 83 -7.80 1.16 2.23
CA PHE A 83 -7.41 -0.20 1.91
C PHE A 83 -7.56 -1.16 3.08
N ALA A 84 -7.26 -0.73 4.31
CA ALA A 84 -7.49 -1.55 5.49
C ALA A 84 -8.98 -1.86 5.66
N ILE A 85 -9.87 -0.87 5.54
CA ILE A 85 -11.32 -1.06 5.62
C ILE A 85 -11.79 -2.01 4.51
N LEU A 86 -11.38 -1.79 3.25
CA LEU A 86 -11.72 -2.67 2.14
C LEU A 86 -11.25 -4.12 2.38
N TYR A 87 -10.04 -4.29 2.91
CA TYR A 87 -9.52 -5.59 3.29
C TYR A 87 -10.40 -6.27 4.35
N PHE A 88 -10.78 -5.54 5.40
CA PHE A 88 -11.66 -6.06 6.44
C PHE A 88 -13.05 -6.44 5.89
N VAL A 89 -13.64 -5.60 5.05
CA VAL A 89 -14.96 -5.85 4.44
C VAL A 89 -14.93 -7.09 3.53
N LEU A 90 -13.90 -7.23 2.68
CA LEU A 90 -13.83 -8.30 1.69
C LEU A 90 -13.36 -9.65 2.28
N TYR A 91 -12.45 -9.62 3.26
CA TYR A 91 -11.75 -10.83 3.72
C TYR A 91 -12.01 -11.21 5.17
N LEU A 92 -12.36 -10.27 6.06
CA LEU A 92 -12.65 -10.61 7.46
C LEU A 92 -14.08 -11.13 7.67
N LYS A 93 -14.90 -11.24 6.62
CA LYS A 93 -16.26 -11.78 6.68
C LYS A 93 -17.10 -11.06 7.74
N MET A 94 -17.30 -9.76 7.53
CA MET A 94 -18.37 -9.03 8.20
C MET A 94 -19.63 -9.13 7.34
N ILE A 95 -20.23 -10.32 7.35
CA ILE A 95 -21.60 -10.79 6.99
C ILE A 95 -21.52 -12.29 6.62
#